data_AF-A0ABD4RZI4-F1
#
_entry.id   AF-A0ABD4RZI4-F1
#
_cell.length_a   1.000
_cell.length_b   1.000
_cell.length_c   1.000
_cell.angle_alpha   90.00
_cell.angle_beta   90.00
_cell.angle_gamma   90.00
#
_symmetry.space_group_name_H-M   'P 1'
#
loop_
_entity.id
_entity.type
_entity.pdbx_description
1 polymer ?
#
loop_
_entity_poly.entity_id
_entity_poly.type
_entity_poly.pdbx_seq_one_letter_code
_entity_poly.pdbx_strand_id
1 'polypeptide(L)'
;MKKKLDSVSFLYIWGGNVTWGIITIACLLIAIIAFPKLPAQIPVQWNNGVANSVDKKFIYAYPIICVVFRFILRSFICRWLQIRAFYSDTIADYLTNFLCFVALSVEVFSIFFVYNIVKNVTVILFIDTCVFIILLLIGWNKIYQKNKQLSKNE
;
A
#
# COMPACT_ATOMS: atom_id res chain seq x y z
N MET A 1 -26.83 9.42 20.49
CA MET A 1 -25.49 9.99 20.23
C MET A 1 -24.78 9.18 19.15
N LYS A 2 -24.99 9.54 17.89
CA LYS A 2 -24.34 8.92 16.73
C LYS A 2 -23.00 9.66 16.56
N LYS A 3 -21.89 9.10 17.05
CA LYS A 3 -20.56 9.67 16.81
C LYS A 3 -20.34 9.68 15.29
N LYS A 4 -20.58 10.81 14.64
CA LYS A 4 -19.86 11.13 13.41
C LYS A 4 -18.40 11.12 13.81
N LEU A 5 -17.65 10.05 13.50
CA LEU A 5 -16.22 10.21 13.34
C LEU A 5 -16.09 11.22 12.21
N ASP A 6 -15.87 12.49 12.55
CA ASP A 6 -15.54 13.49 11.54
C ASP A 6 -14.41 12.91 10.71
N SER A 7 -14.61 12.80 9.40
CA SER A 7 -13.66 12.14 8.49
C SER A 7 -12.24 12.70 8.63
N VAL A 8 -12.11 13.95 9.11
CA VAL A 8 -10.85 14.61 9.48
C VAL A 8 -10.13 13.91 10.64
N SER A 9 -10.86 13.49 11.67
CA SER A 9 -10.33 12.78 12.83
C SER A 9 -9.85 11.36 12.44
N PHE A 10 -10.59 10.69 11.54
CA PHE A 10 -10.16 9.43 10.96
C PHE A 10 -8.88 9.58 10.11
N LEU A 11 -8.82 10.61 9.25
CA LEU A 11 -7.62 10.91 8.45
C LEU A 11 -6.40 11.20 9.33
N TYR A 12 -6.59 11.85 10.48
CA TYR A 12 -5.49 12.17 11.40
C TYR A 12 -4.97 10.94 12.15
N ILE A 13 -5.87 10.06 12.60
CA ILE A 13 -5.51 8.80 13.25
C ILE A 13 -4.82 7.87 12.24
N TRP A 14 -5.37 7.77 11.03
CA TRP A 14 -4.86 6.86 10.00
C TRP A 14 -3.62 7.39 9.29
N GLY A 15 -3.46 8.70 9.15
CA GLY A 15 -2.30 9.38 8.56
C GLY A 15 -1.17 9.65 9.57
N GLY A 16 -1.18 9.06 10.76
CA GLY A 16 -0.10 9.23 11.73
C GLY A 16 1.15 8.41 11.40
N ASN A 17 2.32 8.90 11.82
CA ASN A 17 3.57 8.12 11.84
C ASN A 17 3.45 6.85 12.71
N VAL A 18 2.56 6.86 13.71
CA VAL A 18 2.30 5.71 14.60
C VAL A 18 1.67 4.56 13.83
N THR A 19 0.61 4.84 13.06
CA THR A 19 -0.08 3.84 12.23
C THR A 19 0.86 3.19 11.22
N TRP A 20 1.75 3.98 10.62
CA TRP A 20 2.82 3.45 9.78
C TRP A 20 3.76 2.50 10.52
N GLY A 21 4.22 2.90 11.70
CA GLY A 21 5.13 2.09 12.52
C GLY A 21 4.49 0.74 12.85
N ILE A 22 3.21 0.74 13.22
CA ILE A 22 2.44 -0.47 13.49
C ILE A 22 2.35 -1.36 12.25
N ILE A 23 1.99 -0.81 11.08
CA ILE A 23 1.90 -1.57 9.82
C ILE A 23 3.25 -2.16 9.42
N THR A 24 4.33 -1.38 9.54
CA THR A 24 5.68 -1.81 9.16
C THR A 24 6.21 -2.89 10.10
N ILE A 25 5.99 -2.74 11.41
CA ILE A 25 6.33 -3.77 12.40
C ILE A 25 5.52 -5.04 12.15
N ALA A 26 4.22 -4.92 11.87
CA ALA A 26 3.37 -6.05 11.54
C ALA A 26 3.88 -6.80 10.29
N CYS A 27 4.22 -6.07 9.23
CA CYS A 27 4.81 -6.60 7.99
C CYS A 27 6.11 -7.36 8.28
N LEU A 28 7.03 -6.75 9.03
CA LEU A 28 8.29 -7.41 9.42
C LEU A 28 8.07 -8.65 10.29
N LEU A 29 7.16 -8.60 11.26
CA LEU A 29 6.85 -9.73 12.13
C LEU A 29 6.24 -10.89 11.35
N ILE A 30 5.33 -10.61 10.43
CA ILE A 30 4.73 -11.62 9.55
C ILE A 30 5.80 -12.27 8.68
N ALA A 31 6.68 -11.49 8.05
CA ALA A 31 7.81 -12.01 7.28
C ALA A 31 8.70 -12.94 8.12
N ILE A 32 9.10 -12.52 9.33
CA ILE A 32 9.97 -13.29 10.23
C ILE A 32 9.30 -14.59 10.68
N ILE A 33 8.02 -14.54 11.06
CA ILE A 33 7.27 -15.70 11.55
C ILE A 33 6.97 -16.69 10.41
N ALA A 34 6.73 -16.19 9.20
CA ALA A 34 6.42 -17.01 8.03
C ALA A 34 7.67 -17.63 7.40
N PHE A 35 8.81 -16.94 7.42
CA PHE A 35 10.10 -17.39 6.83
C PHE A 35 10.48 -18.84 7.14
N PRO A 36 10.44 -19.33 8.40
CA PRO A 36 10.79 -20.72 8.72
C PRO A 36 9.76 -21.75 8.23
N LYS A 37 8.51 -21.33 7.99
CA LYS A 37 7.41 -22.21 7.59
C LYS A 37 7.16 -22.22 6.07
N LEU A 38 7.86 -21.36 5.33
CA LEU A 38 7.76 -21.29 3.88
C LEU A 38 8.59 -22.42 3.23
N PRO A 39 8.07 -23.05 2.17
CA PRO A 39 8.85 -23.99 1.36
C PRO A 39 10.03 -23.23 0.71
N ALA A 40 11.09 -23.95 0.35
CA ALA A 40 12.31 -23.34 -0.22
C ALA A 40 12.06 -22.52 -1.49
N GLN A 41 10.95 -22.82 -2.18
CA GLN A 41 10.54 -22.22 -3.44
C GLN A 41 9.06 -21.91 -3.37
N ILE A 42 8.69 -20.63 -3.46
CA ILE A 42 7.31 -20.16 -3.55
C ILE A 42 6.88 -20.30 -5.01
N PRO A 43 5.87 -21.11 -5.34
CA PRO A 43 5.38 -21.23 -6.71
C PRO A 43 4.69 -19.93 -7.09
N VAL A 44 5.31 -19.11 -7.95
CA VAL A 44 4.70 -17.88 -8.46
C VAL A 44 4.14 -18.22 -9.84
N GLN A 45 2.92 -18.76 -9.84
CA GLN A 45 2.30 -19.28 -11.05
C GLN A 45 1.81 -18.13 -11.95
N TRP A 46 2.62 -17.76 -12.94
CA TRP A 46 2.24 -16.82 -14.00
C TRP A 46 2.42 -17.50 -15.36
N ASN A 47 1.28 -17.97 -15.88
CA ASN A 47 1.07 -18.39 -17.26
C ASN A 47 1.56 -19.82 -17.65
N ASN A 48 0.65 -20.59 -18.27
CA ASN A 48 0.89 -21.80 -19.06
C ASN A 48 1.69 -22.98 -18.42
N GLY A 49 1.57 -23.20 -17.11
CA GLY A 49 2.03 -24.45 -16.49
C GLY A 49 3.53 -24.55 -16.24
N VAL A 50 4.32 -23.51 -16.52
CA VAL A 50 5.72 -23.41 -16.11
C VAL A 50 5.76 -22.64 -14.79
N ALA A 51 5.81 -23.35 -13.67
CA ALA A 51 5.91 -22.74 -12.35
C ALA A 51 7.30 -22.11 -12.19
N ASN A 52 7.41 -20.79 -12.37
CA ASN A 52 8.58 -20.05 -11.91
C ASN A 52 8.53 -20.00 -10.38
N SER A 53 9.49 -20.65 -9.75
CA SER A 53 9.67 -20.64 -8.31
C SER A 53 10.53 -19.47 -7.91
N VAL A 54 10.08 -18.69 -6.93
CA VAL A 54 10.87 -17.62 -6.33
C VAL A 54 11.42 -18.09 -4.99
N ASP A 55 12.67 -17.74 -4.67
CA ASP A 55 13.28 -18.04 -3.37
C ASP A 55 12.41 -17.50 -2.23
N LYS A 56 12.26 -18.26 -1.15
CA LYS A 56 11.51 -17.87 0.06
C LYS A 56 11.96 -16.53 0.66
N LYS A 57 13.18 -16.07 0.35
CA LYS A 57 13.67 -14.73 0.71
C LYS A 57 12.80 -13.59 0.15
N PHE A 58 12.01 -13.85 -0.89
CA PHE A 58 11.12 -12.86 -1.50
C PHE A 58 10.07 -12.31 -0.53
N ILE A 59 9.75 -13.01 0.57
CA ILE A 59 8.83 -12.48 1.58
C ILE A 59 9.36 -11.17 2.21
N TYR A 60 10.67 -11.00 2.30
CA TYR A 60 11.27 -9.75 2.79
C TYR A 60 11.15 -8.59 1.80
N ALA A 61 10.78 -8.84 0.54
CA ALA A 61 10.55 -7.77 -0.42
C ALA A 61 9.35 -6.90 0.00
N TYR A 62 8.30 -7.49 0.59
CA TYR A 62 7.11 -6.76 1.03
C TYR A 62 7.42 -5.65 2.06
N PRO A 63 8.09 -5.92 3.19
CA PRO A 63 8.45 -4.86 4.14
C PRO A 63 9.42 -3.83 3.56
N ILE A 64 10.36 -4.24 2.70
CA ILE A 64 11.28 -3.31 2.02
C ILE A 64 10.49 -2.36 1.11
N ILE A 65 9.55 -2.90 0.32
CA ILE A 65 8.68 -2.15 -0.58
C ILE A 65 7.80 -1.17 0.23
N CYS A 66 7.23 -1.57 1.37
CA CYS A 66 6.49 -0.68 2.28
C CYS A 66 7.34 0.53 2.71
N VAL A 67 8.58 0.30 3.11
CA VAL A 67 9.50 1.36 3.55
C VAL A 67 9.89 2.27 2.38
N VAL A 68 10.26 1.70 1.24
CA VAL A 68 10.65 2.44 0.03
C VAL A 68 9.49 3.29 -0.49
N PHE A 69 8.28 2.74 -0.57
CA PHE A 69 7.11 3.51 -1.00
C PHE A 69 6.81 4.67 -0.07
N ARG A 70 6.97 4.55 1.25
CA ARG A 70 6.83 5.69 2.16
C ARG A 70 7.77 6.82 1.77
N PHE A 71 9.05 6.53 1.55
CA PHE A 71 10.02 7.56 1.18
C PHE A 71 9.68 8.18 -0.18
N ILE A 72 9.41 7.35 -1.20
CA ILE A 72 9.12 7.83 -2.55
C ILE A 72 7.85 8.66 -2.59
N LEU A 73 6.73 8.16 -2.05
CA LEU A 73 5.46 8.89 -2.07
C LEU A 73 5.50 10.14 -1.20
N ARG A 74 6.15 10.10 -0.03
CA ARG A 74 6.29 11.30 0.80
C ARG A 74 7.14 12.35 0.08
N SER A 75 8.26 11.96 -0.52
CA SER A 75 9.08 12.87 -1.34
C SER A 75 8.31 13.39 -2.55
N PHE A 76 7.55 12.55 -3.23
CA PHE A 76 6.74 12.95 -4.39
C PHE A 76 5.64 13.93 -4.00
N ILE A 77 4.86 13.63 -2.95
CA ILE A 77 3.75 14.47 -2.50
C ILE A 77 4.27 15.75 -1.88
N CYS A 78 5.33 15.73 -1.07
CA CYS A 78 5.93 16.97 -0.53
C CYS A 78 6.45 17.87 -1.66
N ARG A 79 7.13 17.31 -2.66
CA ARG A 79 7.64 18.07 -3.82
C ARG A 79 6.53 18.58 -4.73
N TRP A 80 5.43 17.84 -4.80
CA TRP A 80 4.27 18.18 -5.64
C TRP A 80 3.27 19.13 -4.93
N LEU A 81 3.14 19.06 -3.60
CA LEU A 81 2.17 19.83 -2.82
C LEU A 81 2.73 21.07 -2.11
N GLN A 82 4.05 21.31 -2.17
CA GLN A 82 4.73 22.50 -1.64
C GLN A 82 4.12 23.86 -2.09
N ILE A 83 3.26 23.86 -3.11
CA ILE A 83 2.58 25.08 -3.61
C ILE A 83 1.37 25.51 -2.75
N ARG A 84 0.75 24.64 -1.93
CA ARG A 84 -0.46 25.00 -1.12
C ARG A 84 -0.46 24.33 0.26
N ALA A 85 0.23 24.97 1.20
CA ALA A 85 0.57 24.46 2.53
C ALA A 85 -0.62 24.48 3.52
N PHE A 86 -1.10 23.29 3.90
CA PHE A 86 -1.53 22.91 5.27
C PHE A 86 -2.11 21.48 5.31
N TYR A 87 -2.66 21.00 4.20
CA TYR A 87 -3.35 19.71 4.10
C TYR A 87 -2.52 18.61 3.40
N SER A 88 -1.27 18.90 3.05
CA SER A 88 -0.40 18.01 2.26
C SER A 88 0.09 16.82 3.03
N ASP A 89 0.53 17.06 4.27
CA ASP A 89 1.33 16.08 5.00
C ASP A 89 0.43 14.99 5.53
N THR A 90 -0.75 15.33 6.07
CA THR A 90 -1.76 14.37 6.50
C THR A 90 -2.29 13.51 5.34
N ILE A 91 -2.47 14.08 4.15
CA ILE A 91 -2.89 13.30 2.96
C ILE A 91 -1.77 12.38 2.49
N ALA A 92 -0.53 12.86 2.49
CA ALA A 92 0.64 12.07 2.09
C ALA A 92 0.84 10.88 3.03
N ASP A 93 0.78 11.14 4.33
CA ASP A 93 0.95 10.12 5.36
C ASP A 93 -0.23 9.13 5.34
N TYR A 94 -1.45 9.59 5.07
CA TYR A 94 -2.60 8.71 4.85
C TYR A 94 -2.41 7.78 3.65
N LEU A 95 -2.03 8.34 2.50
CA LEU A 95 -1.87 7.57 1.26
C LEU A 95 -0.72 6.55 1.37
N THR A 96 0.39 6.94 1.99
CA THR A 96 1.51 6.02 2.24
C THR A 96 1.12 4.91 3.21
N ASN A 97 0.41 5.21 4.29
CA ASN A 97 -0.07 4.21 5.23
C ASN A 97 -1.04 3.23 4.58
N PHE A 98 -1.90 3.73 3.68
CA PHE A 98 -2.79 2.89 2.90
C PHE A 98 -2.03 1.93 1.98
N LEU A 99 -1.02 2.40 1.26
CA LEU A 99 -0.20 1.53 0.40
C LEU A 99 0.57 0.48 1.19
N CYS A 100 1.11 0.85 2.36
CA CYS A 100 1.74 -0.13 3.26
C CYS A 100 0.73 -1.18 3.74
N PHE A 101 -0.53 -0.80 4.01
CA PHE A 101 -1.58 -1.74 4.36
C PHE A 101 -1.93 -2.69 3.22
N VAL A 102 -1.98 -2.20 1.97
CA VAL A 102 -2.15 -3.07 0.79
C VAL A 102 -0.99 -4.04 0.64
N ALA A 103 0.25 -3.59 0.81
CA ALA A 103 1.42 -4.48 0.74
C ALA A 103 1.42 -5.53 1.86
N LEU A 104 1.04 -5.16 3.09
CA LEU A 104 0.80 -6.10 4.19
C LEU A 104 -0.28 -7.13 3.87
N SER A 105 -1.37 -6.67 3.24
CA SER A 105 -2.46 -7.54 2.77
C SER A 105 -1.93 -8.57 1.76
N VAL A 106 -1.20 -8.14 0.74
CA VAL A 106 -0.57 -9.02 -0.27
C VAL A 106 0.42 -10.00 0.36
N GLU A 107 1.17 -9.59 1.37
CA GLU A 107 2.09 -10.47 2.12
C GLU A 107 1.33 -11.62 2.81
N VAL A 108 0.28 -11.29 3.58
CA VAL A 108 -0.56 -12.28 4.27
C VAL A 108 -1.22 -13.23 3.26
N PHE A 109 -1.70 -12.69 2.14
CA PHE A 109 -2.28 -13.51 1.09
C PHE A 109 -1.27 -14.44 0.40
N SER A 110 -0.04 -13.97 0.19
CA SER A 110 1.04 -14.79 -0.35
C SER A 110 1.32 -15.99 0.54
N ILE A 111 1.29 -15.79 1.86
CA ILE A 111 1.44 -16.88 2.83
C ILE A 111 0.26 -17.84 2.73
N PHE A 112 -0.99 -17.35 2.73
CA PHE A 112 -2.18 -18.21 2.60
C PHE A 112 -2.21 -19.02 1.31
N PHE A 113 -1.68 -18.47 0.22
CA PHE A 113 -1.54 -19.18 -1.04
C PHE A 113 -0.56 -20.36 -0.93
N VAL A 114 0.59 -20.15 -0.29
CA VAL A 114 1.57 -21.22 -0.03
C VAL A 114 0.98 -22.36 0.80
N TYR A 115 0.12 -22.04 1.77
CA TYR A 115 -0.60 -23.05 2.56
C TYR A 115 -1.77 -23.71 1.80
N ASN A 116 -1.96 -23.39 0.53
CA ASN A 116 -3.01 -23.94 -0.33
C ASN A 116 -4.44 -23.69 0.19
N ILE A 117 -4.61 -22.64 1.02
CA ILE A 117 -5.90 -22.23 1.59
C ILE A 117 -6.73 -21.45 0.56
N VAL A 118 -6.06 -20.61 -0.24
CA VAL A 118 -6.70 -19.75 -1.24
C VAL A 118 -6.24 -20.18 -2.63
N LYS A 119 -7.17 -20.65 -3.48
CA LYS A 119 -6.85 -21.18 -4.82
C LYS A 119 -6.77 -20.10 -5.92
N ASN A 120 -7.44 -18.96 -5.74
CA ASN A 120 -7.56 -17.91 -6.77
C ASN A 120 -6.82 -16.62 -6.39
N VAL A 121 -5.49 -16.65 -6.51
CA VAL A 121 -4.63 -15.46 -6.33
C VAL A 121 -5.02 -14.33 -7.27
N THR A 122 -5.49 -14.65 -8.48
CA THR A 122 -5.86 -13.68 -9.50
C THR A 122 -7.00 -12.76 -9.05
N VAL A 123 -8.00 -13.28 -8.33
CA VAL A 123 -9.16 -12.46 -7.90
C VAL A 123 -8.74 -11.41 -6.88
N ILE A 124 -7.84 -11.78 -5.96
CA ILE A 124 -7.37 -10.90 -4.90
C ILE A 124 -6.38 -9.86 -5.44
N LEU A 125 -5.42 -10.27 -6.27
CA LEU A 125 -4.54 -9.34 -6.99
C LEU A 125 -5.34 -8.36 -7.86
N PHE A 126 -6.46 -8.81 -8.45
CA PHE A 126 -7.34 -7.94 -9.22
C PHE A 126 -8.01 -6.90 -8.32
N ILE A 127 -8.49 -7.29 -7.13
CA ILE A 127 -9.06 -6.36 -6.14
C ILE A 127 -8.02 -5.32 -5.70
N ASP A 128 -6.81 -5.76 -5.33
CA ASP A 128 -5.73 -4.85 -4.92
C ASP A 128 -5.31 -3.90 -6.06
N THR A 129 -5.28 -4.40 -7.31
CA THR A 129 -5.00 -3.58 -8.50
C THR A 129 -6.11 -2.57 -8.76
N CYS A 130 -7.37 -2.96 -8.65
CA CYS A 130 -8.51 -2.06 -8.79
C CYS A 130 -8.47 -0.94 -7.75
N VAL A 131 -8.18 -1.29 -6.50
CA VAL A 131 -8.02 -0.34 -5.39
C VAL A 131 -6.88 0.64 -5.70
N PHE A 132 -5.74 0.16 -6.18
CA PHE A 132 -4.61 1.00 -6.56
C PHE A 132 -4.93 1.96 -7.72
N ILE A 133 -5.63 1.48 -8.76
CA ILE A 133 -6.07 2.28 -9.91
C ILE A 133 -7.05 3.37 -9.46
N ILE A 134 -8.03 3.04 -8.61
CA ILE A 134 -8.99 4.02 -8.08
C ILE A 134 -8.26 5.15 -7.34
N LEU A 135 -7.25 4.82 -6.54
CA LEU A 135 -6.46 5.82 -5.82
C LEU A 135 -5.63 6.71 -6.74
N LEU A 136 -5.01 6.13 -7.78
CA LEU A 136 -4.31 6.91 -8.79
C LEU A 136 -5.26 7.87 -9.52
N LEU A 137 -6.47 7.44 -9.85
CA LEU A 137 -7.49 8.28 -10.49
C LEU A 137 -7.98 9.39 -9.56
N ILE A 138 -8.20 9.12 -8.28
CA ILE A 138 -8.56 10.16 -7.29
C ILE A 138 -7.42 11.18 -7.15
N GLY A 139 -6.19 10.69 -7.06
CA GLY A 139 -4.99 11.52 -7.05
C GLY A 139 -4.95 12.43 -8.27
N TRP A 140 -4.97 11.86 -9.47
CA TRP A 140 -4.90 12.59 -10.73
C TRP A 140 -6.06 13.56 -10.92
N ASN A 141 -7.31 13.18 -10.63
CA ASN A 141 -8.44 14.11 -10.71
C ASN A 141 -8.24 15.33 -9.82
N LYS A 142 -7.66 15.14 -8.62
CA LYS A 142 -7.32 16.25 -7.73
C LYS A 142 -6.20 17.13 -8.27
N ILE A 143 -5.20 16.53 -8.95
CA ILE A 143 -4.15 17.25 -9.71
C ILE A 143 -4.76 18.09 -10.84
N TYR A 144 -5.59 17.46 -11.67
CA TYR A 144 -6.20 18.07 -12.84
C TYR A 144 -7.08 19.27 -12.47
N GLN A 145 -7.91 19.12 -11.43
CA GLN A 145 -8.76 20.21 -10.94
C GLN A 145 -7.94 21.37 -10.36
N LYS A 146 -6.82 21.07 -9.68
CA LYS A 146 -5.92 22.08 -9.14
C LYS A 146 -5.21 22.87 -10.25
N ASN A 147 -4.72 22.20 -11.28
CA ASN A 147 -4.09 22.85 -12.44
C ASN A 147 -5.09 23.74 -13.19
N LYS A 148 -6.34 23.30 -13.31
CA LYS A 148 -7.42 24.08 -13.90
C LYS A 148 -7.78 25.34 -13.09
N GLN A 149 -7.61 25.32 -11.77
CA GLN A 149 -7.79 26.54 -10.95
C GLN A 149 -6.61 27.51 -11.04
N LEU A 150 -5.39 27.01 -11.22
CA LEU A 150 -4.20 27.86 -11.43
C LEU A 150 -4.29 28.62 -12.75
N SER A 151 -4.69 27.97 -13.85
CA SER A 151 -4.83 28.62 -15.16
C SER A 151 -6.02 29.59 -15.25
N LYS A 152 -6.84 29.71 -14.21
CA LYS A 152 -8.02 30.60 -14.16
C LYS A 152 -7.76 31.86 -13.33
N ASN A 153 -6.61 31.90 -12.64
CA ASN A 153 -6.18 32.99 -11.78
C ASN A 153 -4.97 33.76 -12.36
N GLU A 154 -4.48 33.35 -13.53
CA GLU A 154 -3.60 34.13 -14.43
C GLU A 154 -4.48 34.82 -15.49
#